data_AF-A0A8J6KQB6-F1
#
_entry.id   AF-A0A8J6KQB6-F1
#
_cell.length_a   1.000
_cell.length_b   1.000
_cell.length_c   1.000
_cell.angle_alpha   90.00
_cell.angle_beta   90.00
_cell.angle_gamma   90.00
#
_symmetry.space_group_name_H-M   'P 1'
#
loop_
_entity.id
_entity.type
_entity.pdbx_description
1 polymer ?
#
loop_
_entity_poly.entity_id
_entity_poly.type
_entity_poly.pdbx_seq_one_letter_code
_entity_poly.pdbx_strand_id
1 'polypeptide(L)'
;MISSPPPPPRKCARLSLLLVALAGTLSLPVNSGLSLPHSPAPPPPLPATHGAWSRLPLPPTLGRCGHEGSGREATDEPIARPLSGEASEESFLRDGFPILQEARPGLACALLARAAVLRMSGDKNPASKPTPVQDVQGDGRWMSLHQRFVADSKDKEAEVVFIGDSLVQLMHQCEIWRELFSPLHALNFGIGGDSTQHVLWRLENGELEHIRPKIVVVWVGTNNHSHTAEQVTGGIKAIVQLVNKLQPQARVVVLGLLPRGQHPNPLREKNRQVNELVRAALAGHPRAHFLDADPGFVHSDGTISHHDMYDYLHLSRLGYTPVCRALHSLLLRLLAQDQGQGIPLPETTP
;
A
#
# COMPACT_ATOMS: atom_id res chain seq x y z
N MET A 1 44.79 51.48 -7.61
CA MET A 1 44.69 50.55 -6.47
C MET A 1 43.79 49.39 -6.89
N ILE A 2 44.25 48.16 -6.62
CA ILE A 2 43.50 46.88 -6.62
C ILE A 2 43.09 46.39 -8.03
N SER A 3 43.86 45.54 -8.74
CA SER A 3 44.18 44.10 -8.54
C SER A 3 42.90 43.22 -8.49
N SER A 4 42.62 42.26 -9.37
CA SER A 4 43.49 41.24 -9.95
C SER A 4 42.82 40.52 -11.15
N PRO A 5 43.61 39.86 -12.03
CA PRO A 5 43.18 38.97 -13.14
C PRO A 5 42.98 37.52 -12.62
N PRO A 6 42.54 36.46 -13.38
CA PRO A 6 43.20 35.94 -14.61
C PRO A 6 42.21 35.32 -15.66
N PRO A 7 42.69 34.83 -16.81
CA PRO A 7 43.01 33.39 -16.89
C PRO A 7 44.20 33.05 -17.80
N PRO A 8 44.85 31.88 -17.63
CA PRO A 8 45.60 31.27 -18.72
C PRO A 8 44.95 29.97 -19.24
N PRO A 9 45.38 29.52 -20.44
CA PRO A 9 44.50 28.82 -21.37
C PRO A 9 44.79 27.32 -21.57
N ARG A 10 43.88 26.72 -22.34
CA ARG A 10 43.80 25.33 -22.83
C ARG A 10 45.01 24.85 -23.66
N LYS A 11 45.24 23.52 -23.65
CA LYS A 11 45.40 22.56 -24.80
C LYS A 11 45.85 21.20 -24.23
N CYS A 12 45.13 20.09 -24.38
CA CYS A 12 44.86 19.18 -25.53
C CYS A 12 45.98 18.18 -25.90
N ALA A 13 45.53 16.93 -26.16
CA ALA A 13 46.14 15.75 -26.84
C ALA A 13 46.72 14.65 -25.90
N ARG A 14 46.11 13.45 -25.76
CA ARG A 14 45.89 12.27 -26.65
C ARG A 14 47.16 11.41 -26.88
N LEU A 15 47.10 10.15 -26.41
CA LEU A 15 47.56 8.83 -26.94
C LEU A 15 47.75 7.89 -25.71
N SER A 16 47.06 6.78 -25.44
CA SER A 16 46.69 5.55 -26.17
C SER A 16 47.85 4.60 -26.51
N LEU A 17 47.71 3.36 -25.99
CA LEU A 17 48.17 2.03 -26.43
C LEU A 17 49.35 1.28 -25.73
N LEU A 18 48.95 0.17 -25.08
CA LEU A 18 49.32 -1.26 -25.30
C LEU A 18 50.74 -1.82 -25.06
N LEU A 19 50.83 -2.82 -24.18
CA LEU A 19 51.75 -4.00 -24.18
C LEU A 19 51.15 -5.01 -23.17
N VAL A 20 50.51 -6.13 -23.51
CA VAL A 20 50.91 -7.41 -24.18
C VAL A 20 52.00 -8.22 -23.46
N ALA A 21 51.51 -9.26 -22.78
CA ALA A 21 51.97 -10.65 -22.63
C ALA A 21 53.41 -10.99 -22.19
N LEU A 22 53.49 -11.82 -21.15
CA LEU A 22 54.48 -12.90 -21.03
C LEU A 22 53.81 -14.13 -20.38
N ALA A 23 53.71 -15.20 -21.16
CA ALA A 23 53.37 -16.54 -20.70
C ALA A 23 54.64 -17.25 -20.25
N GLY A 24 54.57 -17.97 -19.13
CA GLY A 24 55.64 -18.82 -18.61
C GLY A 24 55.06 -20.02 -17.89
N THR A 25 55.15 -21.17 -18.53
CA THR A 25 54.77 -22.52 -18.09
C THR A 25 55.56 -22.98 -16.86
N LEU A 26 54.90 -23.59 -15.87
CA LEU A 26 55.50 -24.55 -14.94
C LEU A 26 54.45 -25.58 -14.51
N SER A 27 54.82 -26.85 -14.65
CA SER A 27 54.00 -28.04 -14.34
C SER A 27 54.12 -28.45 -12.86
N LEU A 28 52.96 -28.76 -12.25
CA LEU A 28 52.60 -29.83 -11.28
C LEU A 28 53.56 -30.20 -10.11
N PRO A 29 53.02 -30.51 -8.90
CA PRO A 29 52.41 -31.83 -8.69
C PRO A 29 51.08 -31.86 -7.93
N VAL A 30 50.35 -32.94 -8.22
CA VAL A 30 49.14 -33.45 -7.57
C VAL A 30 49.46 -33.92 -6.14
N ASN A 31 48.62 -33.57 -5.17
CA ASN A 31 48.31 -34.48 -4.07
C ASN A 31 46.94 -34.20 -3.44
N SER A 32 46.04 -35.16 -3.65
CA SER A 32 45.17 -35.83 -2.67
C SER A 32 44.40 -35.03 -1.61
N GLY A 33 43.08 -35.10 -1.76
CA GLY A 33 42.20 -35.49 -0.66
C GLY A 33 41.57 -34.36 0.11
N LEU A 34 40.33 -34.02 -0.24
CA LEU A 34 39.29 -33.62 0.72
C LEU A 34 37.92 -33.80 0.04
N SER A 35 37.17 -34.76 0.56
CA SER A 35 35.84 -35.16 0.12
C SER A 35 34.82 -34.04 0.36
N LEU A 36 34.05 -33.70 -0.67
CA LEU A 36 32.85 -32.88 -0.55
C LEU A 36 31.68 -33.73 -0.03
N PRO A 37 30.83 -33.22 0.88
CA PRO A 37 29.67 -33.97 1.35
C PRO A 37 28.60 -34.07 0.25
N HIS A 38 28.14 -35.30 0.01
CA HIS A 38 27.03 -35.61 -0.89
C HIS A 38 25.72 -34.94 -0.44
N SER A 39 25.07 -34.22 -1.35
CA SER A 39 23.64 -33.89 -1.25
C SER A 39 22.82 -35.19 -1.26
N PRO A 40 21.82 -35.36 -0.37
CA PRO A 40 20.93 -36.51 -0.44
C PRO A 40 20.04 -36.42 -1.67
N ALA A 41 19.89 -37.55 -2.38
CA ALA A 41 18.98 -37.69 -3.51
C ALA A 41 17.52 -37.46 -3.08
N PRO A 42 16.67 -36.86 -3.93
CA PRO A 42 15.25 -36.68 -3.62
C PRO A 42 14.52 -38.03 -3.56
N PRO A 43 13.51 -38.18 -2.68
CA PRO A 43 12.74 -39.42 -2.58
C PRO A 43 11.91 -39.67 -3.85
N PRO A 44 11.61 -40.95 -4.18
CA PRO A 44 10.81 -41.30 -5.35
C PRO A 44 9.35 -40.80 -5.21
N PRO A 45 8.66 -40.49 -6.32
CA PRO A 45 7.28 -40.06 -6.28
C PRO A 45 6.35 -41.18 -5.81
N LEU A 46 5.44 -40.86 -4.90
CA LEU A 46 4.38 -41.76 -4.44
C LEU A 46 3.39 -42.05 -5.59
N PRO A 47 2.89 -43.29 -5.72
CA PRO A 47 1.96 -43.64 -6.79
C PRO A 47 0.61 -42.95 -6.60
N ALA A 48 0.12 -42.35 -7.69
CA ALA A 48 -1.22 -41.77 -7.79
C ALA A 48 -2.28 -42.86 -7.58
N THR A 49 -3.12 -42.70 -6.56
CA THR A 49 -4.35 -43.48 -6.41
C THR A 49 -5.52 -42.59 -6.77
N HIS A 50 -6.10 -42.87 -7.93
CA HIS A 50 -7.45 -42.45 -8.28
C HIS A 50 -8.47 -43.29 -7.49
N GLY A 51 -9.48 -42.62 -6.96
CA GLY A 51 -10.79 -43.23 -6.72
C GLY A 51 -11.12 -43.55 -5.26
N ALA A 52 -12.06 -42.76 -4.71
CA ALA A 52 -13.30 -43.23 -4.09
C ALA A 52 -13.71 -42.30 -2.94
N TRP A 53 -14.57 -41.34 -3.25
CA TRP A 53 -15.43 -40.71 -2.27
C TRP A 53 -16.41 -41.74 -1.75
N SER A 54 -16.39 -42.02 -0.45
CA SER A 54 -17.53 -42.63 0.26
C SER A 54 -17.40 -42.45 1.78
N ARG A 55 -18.32 -41.63 2.31
CA ARG A 55 -19.02 -41.77 3.59
C ARG A 55 -18.17 -41.83 4.87
N LEU A 56 -18.21 -40.74 5.63
CA LEU A 56 -18.14 -40.79 7.09
C LEU A 56 -19.34 -40.04 7.71
N PRO A 57 -19.84 -40.48 8.88
CA PRO A 57 -21.19 -40.20 9.36
C PRO A 57 -21.31 -38.94 10.23
N LEU A 58 -22.52 -38.38 10.23
CA LEU A 58 -22.97 -37.29 11.11
C LEU A 58 -23.06 -37.73 12.58
N PRO A 59 -22.87 -36.82 13.56
CA PRO A 59 -23.11 -37.10 14.97
C PRO A 59 -24.61 -37.08 15.33
N PRO A 60 -25.04 -37.80 16.38
CA PRO A 60 -26.44 -38.04 16.68
C PRO A 60 -27.12 -36.86 17.40
N THR A 61 -28.40 -36.70 17.06
CA THR A 61 -29.41 -35.89 17.73
C THR A 61 -29.86 -36.55 19.04
N LEU A 62 -29.82 -35.79 20.14
CA LEU A 62 -30.68 -35.96 21.32
C LEU A 62 -31.70 -34.80 21.22
N GLY A 63 -33.00 -34.99 21.23
CA GLY A 63 -33.79 -35.93 22.01
C GLY A 63 -34.70 -35.09 22.91
N ARG A 64 -35.87 -34.70 22.37
CA ARG A 64 -36.96 -33.99 23.08
C ARG A 64 -37.39 -34.77 24.32
N CYS A 65 -37.61 -34.05 25.43
CA CYS A 65 -38.66 -34.37 26.39
C CYS A 65 -39.62 -33.17 26.43
N GLY A 66 -40.93 -33.47 26.36
CA GLY A 66 -42.01 -32.52 26.56
C GLY A 66 -42.90 -32.94 27.73
N HIS A 67 -43.92 -32.10 27.95
CA HIS A 67 -45.01 -32.13 28.96
C HIS A 67 -44.69 -31.51 30.33
N GLU A 68 -45.55 -30.70 30.97
CA GLU A 68 -46.83 -30.03 30.63
C GLU A 68 -47.25 -29.18 31.86
N GLY A 69 -48.20 -28.25 31.68
CA GLY A 69 -49.02 -27.65 32.76
C GLY A 69 -48.81 -26.16 32.99
N SER A 70 -49.62 -25.28 32.38
CA SER A 70 -50.81 -24.57 32.95
C SER A 70 -50.44 -23.48 33.98
N GLY A 71 -50.96 -22.25 34.01
CA GLY A 71 -52.05 -21.57 33.31
C GLY A 71 -52.20 -20.15 33.89
N ARG A 72 -52.86 -19.29 33.12
CA ARG A 72 -53.48 -17.97 33.37
C ARG A 72 -53.64 -17.52 34.85
N GLU A 73 -53.43 -16.23 35.14
CA GLU A 73 -54.45 -15.17 35.18
C GLU A 73 -53.86 -13.78 35.55
N ALA A 74 -54.55 -12.73 35.11
CA ALA A 74 -54.30 -11.31 35.39
C ALA A 74 -55.04 -10.86 36.66
N THR A 75 -54.63 -9.75 37.28
CA THR A 75 -55.50 -8.62 37.72
C THR A 75 -54.69 -7.50 38.39
N ASP A 76 -55.01 -6.27 37.97
CA ASP A 76 -55.26 -5.05 38.74
C ASP A 76 -54.16 -4.26 39.48
N GLU A 77 -54.00 -3.03 38.95
CA GLU A 77 -53.61 -1.78 39.63
C GLU A 77 -54.69 -1.34 40.67
N PRO A 78 -54.41 -0.42 41.62
CA PRO A 78 -54.62 1.01 41.27
C PRO A 78 -53.79 2.08 42.05
N ILE A 79 -53.56 3.20 41.35
CA ILE A 79 -53.79 4.61 41.75
C ILE A 79 -53.11 5.20 43.00
N ALA A 80 -52.27 6.23 42.78
CA ALA A 80 -52.42 7.58 43.37
C ALA A 80 -51.62 8.64 42.58
N ARG A 81 -52.25 9.80 42.35
CA ARG A 81 -51.83 10.92 41.50
C ARG A 81 -51.82 12.23 42.37
N PRO A 82 -51.64 13.46 41.83
CA PRO A 82 -50.47 14.33 42.06
C PRO A 82 -50.79 15.67 42.76
N LEU A 83 -49.75 16.49 43.01
CA LEU A 83 -49.80 17.94 43.30
C LEU A 83 -48.45 18.55 42.84
N SER A 84 -48.25 19.77 42.34
CA SER A 84 -49.00 20.87 41.72
C SER A 84 -48.01 22.06 41.61
N GLY A 85 -48.14 22.94 40.59
CA GLY A 85 -47.48 24.27 40.50
C GLY A 85 -46.55 24.39 39.26
N GLU A 86 -46.92 25.01 38.13
CA GLU A 86 -47.03 26.48 37.86
C GLU A 86 -45.69 27.22 38.08
N ALA A 87 -45.15 28.13 37.25
CA ALA A 87 -45.44 28.68 35.92
C ALA A 87 -44.24 29.57 35.49
N SER A 88 -44.15 29.88 34.19
CA SER A 88 -43.73 31.17 33.55
C SER A 88 -42.30 31.72 33.76
N GLU A 89 -41.49 31.88 32.70
CA GLU A 89 -41.34 33.03 31.77
C GLU A 89 -40.19 34.01 32.14
N GLU A 90 -39.46 34.39 31.08
CA GLU A 90 -38.79 35.67 30.82
C GLU A 90 -37.58 36.19 31.66
N SER A 91 -36.45 36.28 30.93
CA SER A 91 -35.73 37.53 30.61
C SER A 91 -34.60 38.08 31.51
N PHE A 92 -33.52 38.42 30.80
CA PHE A 92 -32.70 39.64 30.89
C PHE A 92 -31.86 39.97 32.15
N LEU A 93 -30.53 39.97 31.91
CA LEU A 93 -29.53 41.01 32.20
C LEU A 93 -29.58 41.78 33.53
N ARG A 94 -28.46 41.68 34.27
CA ARG A 94 -27.75 42.68 35.11
C ARG A 94 -26.65 41.91 35.85
N ASP A 95 -25.43 42.37 36.12
CA ASP A 95 -24.74 43.66 36.04
C ASP A 95 -23.22 43.37 36.13
N GLY A 96 -22.38 44.29 35.64
CA GLY A 96 -20.98 44.37 36.10
C GLY A 96 -19.90 44.72 35.08
N PHE A 97 -19.98 45.88 34.43
CA PHE A 97 -18.83 46.56 33.82
C PHE A 97 -18.46 47.78 34.66
N PRO A 98 -17.19 47.98 35.05
CA PRO A 98 -16.69 49.31 35.33
C PRO A 98 -16.14 49.97 34.06
N ILE A 99 -16.43 51.26 34.01
CA ILE A 99 -16.12 52.26 33.00
C ILE A 99 -14.59 52.45 32.88
N LEU A 100 -14.07 52.44 31.65
CA LEU A 100 -12.86 53.22 31.32
C LEU A 100 -13.09 54.05 30.06
N GLN A 101 -12.70 55.29 30.23
CA GLN A 101 -12.96 56.48 29.45
C GLN A 101 -11.93 56.60 28.32
N GLU A 102 -12.43 57.11 27.19
CA GLU A 102 -11.74 57.62 25.99
C GLU A 102 -10.21 57.47 25.85
N ALA A 103 -9.79 56.73 24.82
CA ALA A 103 -8.50 56.95 24.15
C ALA A 103 -8.60 56.63 22.64
N ARG A 104 -7.95 57.48 21.84
CA ARG A 104 -8.00 57.66 20.37
C ARG A 104 -7.72 56.37 19.55
N PRO A 105 -8.25 56.24 18.32
CA PRO A 105 -8.03 55.07 17.48
C PRO A 105 -6.68 55.22 16.76
N GLY A 106 -5.68 54.48 17.21
CA GLY A 106 -4.40 54.44 16.53
C GLY A 106 -3.43 53.55 17.27
N LEU A 107 -2.99 52.48 16.60
CA LEU A 107 -1.81 51.71 16.97
C LEU A 107 -1.97 50.67 18.10
N ALA A 108 -3.03 49.85 18.09
CA ALA A 108 -3.10 48.65 18.96
C ALA A 108 -3.59 47.37 18.26
N CYS A 109 -3.60 47.31 16.92
CA CYS A 109 -3.91 46.08 16.17
C CYS A 109 -2.68 45.27 15.74
N ALA A 110 -1.45 45.69 16.08
CA ALA A 110 -0.23 45.05 15.56
C ALA A 110 0.54 44.18 16.57
N LEU A 111 0.11 44.09 17.84
CA LEU A 111 0.89 43.42 18.90
C LEU A 111 0.14 42.33 19.69
N LEU A 112 -1.16 42.12 19.45
CA LEU A 112 -1.88 40.91 19.90
C LEU A 112 -2.11 39.88 18.78
N ALA A 113 -1.56 40.12 17.58
CA ALA A 113 -1.55 39.17 16.48
C ALA A 113 -0.20 38.41 16.31
N ARG A 114 0.73 38.51 17.29
CA ARG A 114 2.02 37.79 17.26
C ARG A 114 2.20 36.74 18.37
N ALA A 115 1.19 36.51 19.21
CA ALA A 115 1.22 35.46 20.25
C ALA A 115 0.32 34.25 19.95
N ALA A 116 -0.42 34.24 18.83
CA ALA A 116 -1.27 33.13 18.40
C ALA A 116 -0.80 32.44 17.10
N VAL A 117 0.44 32.69 16.66
CA VAL A 117 1.05 32.06 15.46
C VAL A 117 2.17 31.08 15.83
N LEU A 118 2.41 30.83 17.11
CA LEU A 118 3.43 29.91 17.60
C LEU A 118 2.85 28.91 18.59
N ARG A 119 1.95 28.04 18.09
CA ARG A 119 1.69 26.67 18.59
C ARG A 119 0.58 26.00 17.77
N MET A 120 0.83 25.83 16.48
CA MET A 120 0.29 24.68 15.75
C MET A 120 1.49 23.90 15.22
N SER A 121 2.20 23.23 16.13
CA SER A 121 2.96 22.05 15.73
C SER A 121 1.92 21.02 15.30
N GLY A 122 1.46 21.12 14.04
CA GLY A 122 0.51 20.19 13.47
C GLY A 122 1.12 18.80 13.56
N ASP A 123 0.44 17.89 14.27
CA ASP A 123 0.84 16.49 14.30
C ASP A 123 0.91 15.99 12.85
N LYS A 124 2.13 15.74 12.39
CA LYS A 124 2.37 15.23 11.03
C LYS A 124 1.65 13.90 10.92
N ASN A 125 0.86 13.73 9.85
CA ASN A 125 0.12 12.48 9.59
C ASN A 125 1.06 11.27 9.72
N PRO A 126 0.85 10.36 10.69
CA PRO A 126 1.76 9.24 10.95
C PRO A 126 1.84 8.27 9.77
N ALA A 127 0.76 8.12 9.01
CA ALA A 127 0.73 7.28 7.81
C ALA A 127 1.60 7.83 6.65
N SER A 128 2.05 9.08 6.72
CA SER A 128 2.97 9.71 5.77
C SER A 128 4.33 10.06 6.37
N LYS A 129 4.65 9.57 7.59
CA LYS A 129 5.96 9.77 8.20
C LYS A 129 6.82 8.52 7.97
N PRO A 130 7.81 8.56 7.07
CA PRO A 130 8.59 7.38 6.71
C PRO A 130 9.27 6.77 7.94
N THR A 131 9.04 5.49 8.18
CA THR A 131 9.67 4.73 9.26
C THR A 131 9.85 3.27 8.82
N PRO A 132 10.98 2.62 9.14
CA PRO A 132 11.09 1.19 8.91
C PRO A 132 10.22 0.42 9.92
N VAL A 133 9.94 -0.85 9.62
CA VAL A 133 9.31 -1.76 10.59
C VAL A 133 10.35 -2.13 11.65
N GLN A 134 10.03 -1.92 12.92
CA GLN A 134 10.87 -2.37 14.02
C GLN A 134 10.82 -3.90 14.13
N ASP A 135 11.99 -4.54 14.19
CA ASP A 135 12.06 -5.97 14.43
C ASP A 135 11.86 -6.27 15.92
N VAL A 136 10.68 -6.79 16.24
CA VAL A 136 10.31 -7.27 17.57
C VAL A 136 10.37 -8.79 17.70
N GLN A 137 10.76 -9.50 16.62
CA GLN A 137 10.84 -10.97 16.57
C GLN A 137 12.30 -11.46 16.56
N GLY A 138 13.25 -10.63 16.11
CA GLY A 138 14.69 -10.85 16.20
C GLY A 138 15.32 -11.56 15.00
N ASP A 139 14.58 -11.78 13.91
CA ASP A 139 15.06 -12.49 12.72
C ASP A 139 15.52 -11.57 11.58
N GLY A 140 15.33 -10.26 11.70
CA GLY A 140 15.76 -9.27 10.71
C GLY A 140 15.10 -9.41 9.33
N ARG A 141 14.00 -10.18 9.20
CA ARG A 141 13.46 -10.56 7.87
C ARG A 141 12.98 -9.37 7.05
N TRP A 142 12.39 -8.35 7.69
CA TRP A 142 11.88 -7.17 7.00
C TRP A 142 13.02 -6.37 6.35
N MET A 143 14.10 -6.15 7.13
CA MET A 143 15.30 -5.46 6.62
C MET A 143 16.00 -6.30 5.56
N SER A 144 16.05 -7.62 5.71
CA SER A 144 16.63 -8.54 4.72
C SER A 144 15.88 -8.48 3.38
N LEU A 145 14.53 -8.43 3.40
CA LEU A 145 13.73 -8.25 2.18
C LEU A 145 14.01 -6.89 1.52
N HIS A 146 14.04 -5.82 2.31
CA HIS A 146 14.38 -4.48 1.80
C HIS A 146 15.77 -4.46 1.14
N GLN A 147 16.80 -4.99 1.80
CA GLN A 147 18.16 -5.05 1.25
C GLN A 147 18.23 -5.87 -0.05
N ARG A 148 17.47 -6.97 -0.15
CA ARG A 148 17.35 -7.73 -1.40
C ARG A 148 16.75 -6.88 -2.51
N PHE A 149 15.70 -6.10 -2.23
CA PHE A 149 15.07 -5.23 -3.22
C PHE A 149 15.99 -4.09 -3.67
N VAL A 150 16.76 -3.50 -2.75
CA VAL A 150 17.82 -2.53 -3.09
C VAL A 150 18.87 -3.15 -4.01
N ALA A 151 19.26 -4.41 -3.79
CA ALA A 151 20.17 -5.12 -4.67
C ALA A 151 19.53 -5.43 -6.04
N ASP A 152 18.27 -5.88 -6.07
CA ASP A 152 17.54 -6.11 -7.32
C ASP A 152 17.47 -4.84 -8.19
N SER A 153 17.26 -3.67 -7.58
CA SER A 153 17.27 -2.39 -8.31
C SER A 153 18.64 -1.99 -8.86
N LYS A 154 19.73 -2.51 -8.30
CA LYS A 154 21.09 -2.26 -8.83
C LYS A 154 21.40 -3.14 -10.04
N ASP A 155 20.94 -4.40 -10.00
CA ASP A 155 21.37 -5.42 -10.94
C ASP A 155 20.40 -5.63 -12.11
N LYS A 156 19.20 -5.03 -12.07
CA LYS A 156 18.13 -5.26 -13.06
C LYS A 156 17.58 -3.96 -13.62
N GLU A 157 17.26 -3.98 -14.91
CA GLU A 157 16.56 -2.88 -15.58
C GLU A 157 15.07 -3.22 -15.71
N ALA A 158 14.27 -2.79 -14.73
CA ALA A 158 12.84 -3.04 -14.70
C ALA A 158 12.06 -1.94 -15.45
N GLU A 159 11.11 -2.33 -16.31
CA GLU A 159 10.16 -1.38 -16.90
C GLU A 159 8.98 -1.08 -15.98
N VAL A 160 8.61 -2.04 -15.13
CA VAL A 160 7.52 -1.92 -14.17
C VAL A 160 7.99 -2.33 -12.77
N VAL A 161 7.69 -1.52 -11.77
CA VAL A 161 7.96 -1.87 -10.36
C VAL A 161 6.65 -1.94 -9.60
N PHE A 162 6.40 -3.07 -8.93
CA PHE A 162 5.28 -3.24 -8.03
C PHE A 162 5.77 -3.06 -6.60
N ILE A 163 5.11 -2.23 -5.81
CA ILE A 163 5.45 -2.02 -4.40
C ILE A 163 4.19 -1.95 -3.55
N GLY A 164 4.24 -2.58 -2.38
CA GLY A 164 3.09 -2.61 -1.49
C GLY A 164 3.18 -3.67 -0.41
N ASP A 165 2.01 -4.14 0.01
CA ASP A 165 1.85 -5.10 1.10
C ASP A 165 1.81 -6.57 0.63
N SER A 166 1.19 -7.45 1.41
CA SER A 166 1.07 -8.88 1.09
C SER A 166 0.28 -9.13 -0.20
N LEU A 167 -0.67 -8.27 -0.57
CA LEU A 167 -1.42 -8.43 -1.80
C LEU A 167 -0.52 -8.30 -3.04
N VAL A 168 0.52 -7.46 -2.96
CA VAL A 168 1.58 -7.36 -3.98
C VAL A 168 2.53 -8.54 -3.88
N GLN A 169 2.99 -8.87 -2.67
CA GLN A 169 3.98 -9.93 -2.45
C GLN A 169 3.48 -11.29 -2.95
N LEU A 170 2.27 -11.68 -2.56
CA LEU A 170 1.69 -12.98 -2.86
C LEU A 170 1.26 -13.09 -4.34
N MET A 171 1.04 -11.96 -5.02
CA MET A 171 0.81 -11.95 -6.47
C MET A 171 1.99 -12.59 -7.21
N HIS A 172 3.23 -12.34 -6.77
CA HIS A 172 4.44 -12.93 -7.37
C HIS A 172 4.52 -14.44 -7.22
N GLN A 173 3.91 -14.99 -6.17
CA GLN A 173 3.90 -16.44 -5.90
C GLN A 173 2.84 -17.18 -6.71
N CYS A 174 1.88 -16.45 -7.32
CA CYS A 174 0.86 -17.03 -8.17
C CYS A 174 1.39 -17.25 -9.60
N GLU A 175 0.99 -18.36 -10.24
CA GLU A 175 1.39 -18.68 -11.63
C GLU A 175 1.09 -17.53 -12.62
N ILE A 176 0.02 -16.77 -12.35
CA ILE A 176 -0.41 -15.63 -13.15
C ILE A 176 0.65 -14.53 -13.27
N TRP A 177 1.58 -14.41 -12.31
CA TRP A 177 2.68 -13.45 -12.40
C TRP A 177 3.59 -13.75 -13.58
N ARG A 178 3.96 -15.03 -13.75
CA ARG A 178 4.86 -15.48 -14.82
C ARG A 178 4.23 -15.29 -16.19
N GLU A 179 2.91 -15.40 -16.28
CA GLU A 179 2.16 -15.22 -17.52
C GLU A 179 1.97 -13.75 -17.89
N LEU A 180 1.55 -12.91 -16.93
CA LEU A 180 1.12 -11.54 -17.23
C LEU A 180 2.17 -10.46 -16.94
N PHE A 181 2.98 -10.60 -15.89
CA PHE A 181 3.83 -9.50 -15.41
C PHE A 181 5.33 -9.73 -15.67
N SER A 182 5.79 -10.98 -15.67
CA SER A 182 7.18 -11.29 -16.08
C SER A 182 7.53 -10.79 -17.49
N PRO A 183 6.67 -10.90 -18.52
CA PRO A 183 6.95 -10.34 -19.85
C PRO A 183 7.10 -8.81 -19.88
N LEU A 184 6.61 -8.11 -18.85
CA LEU A 184 6.71 -6.65 -18.72
C LEU A 184 8.01 -6.21 -18.04
N HIS A 185 8.99 -7.11 -17.87
CA HIS A 185 10.25 -6.83 -17.16
C HIS A 185 9.99 -6.23 -15.77
N ALA A 186 9.12 -6.89 -14.99
CA ALA A 186 8.62 -6.37 -13.73
C ALA A 186 9.44 -6.81 -12.50
N LEU A 187 9.62 -5.91 -11.54
CA LEU A 187 10.08 -6.20 -10.19
C LEU A 187 8.93 -6.15 -9.17
N ASN A 188 8.99 -7.00 -8.15
CA ASN A 188 7.99 -7.07 -7.08
C ASN A 188 8.64 -6.81 -5.71
N PHE A 189 8.35 -5.65 -5.14
CA PHE A 189 8.80 -5.17 -3.84
C PHE A 189 7.66 -5.18 -2.81
N GLY A 190 6.81 -6.21 -2.87
CA GLY A 190 5.77 -6.45 -1.87
C GLY A 190 6.34 -7.02 -0.57
N ILE A 191 5.93 -6.48 0.58
CA ILE A 191 6.24 -7.04 1.90
C ILE A 191 4.97 -7.17 2.72
N GLY A 192 4.64 -8.40 3.12
CA GLY A 192 3.49 -8.67 3.99
C GLY A 192 3.54 -7.87 5.29
N GLY A 193 2.40 -7.24 5.62
CA GLY A 193 2.24 -6.40 6.80
C GLY A 193 2.65 -4.93 6.63
N ASP A 194 3.23 -4.54 5.49
CA ASP A 194 3.57 -3.15 5.25
C ASP A 194 2.33 -2.24 5.30
N SER A 195 2.52 -1.08 5.92
CA SER A 195 1.63 0.07 5.91
C SER A 195 2.25 1.16 5.04
N THR A 196 1.48 2.20 4.72
CA THR A 196 1.94 3.30 3.84
C THR A 196 3.28 3.91 4.28
N GLN A 197 3.50 4.11 5.58
CA GLN A 197 4.73 4.70 6.10
C GLN A 197 5.98 3.80 5.96
N HIS A 198 5.78 2.48 5.91
CA HIS A 198 6.86 1.51 5.70
C HIS A 198 7.29 1.51 4.23
N VAL A 199 6.30 1.48 3.31
CA VAL A 199 6.55 1.62 1.87
C VAL A 199 7.25 2.95 1.57
N LEU A 200 6.79 4.05 2.17
CA LEU A 200 7.41 5.36 2.00
C LEU A 200 8.88 5.35 2.42
N TRP A 201 9.20 4.74 3.56
CA TRP A 201 10.58 4.60 4.01
C TRP A 201 11.41 3.77 3.03
N ARG A 202 10.90 2.63 2.56
CA ARG A 202 11.62 1.75 1.62
C ARG A 202 11.98 2.46 0.31
N LEU A 203 11.04 3.25 -0.21
CA LEU A 203 11.25 4.08 -1.40
C LEU A 203 12.33 5.16 -1.18
N GLU A 204 12.35 5.80 -0.01
CA GLU A 204 13.38 6.79 0.35
C GLU A 204 14.76 6.16 0.58
N ASN A 205 14.83 4.86 0.85
CA ASN A 205 16.05 4.16 1.27
C ASN A 205 16.54 3.15 0.22
N GLY A 206 16.41 3.49 -1.07
CA GLY A 206 17.20 2.84 -2.13
C GLY A 206 16.45 1.94 -3.10
N GLU A 207 15.19 1.59 -2.84
CA GLU A 207 14.46 0.65 -3.73
C GLU A 207 14.14 1.22 -5.12
N LEU A 208 14.11 2.55 -5.27
CA LEU A 208 13.99 3.20 -6.58
C LEU A 208 15.30 3.81 -7.09
N GLU A 209 16.44 3.48 -6.47
CA GLU A 209 17.75 3.90 -7.00
C GLU A 209 18.17 2.99 -8.15
N HIS A 210 19.01 3.49 -9.05
CA HIS A 210 19.63 2.75 -10.17
C HIS A 210 18.69 2.19 -11.26
N ILE A 211 17.38 2.23 -11.05
CA ILE A 211 16.36 1.89 -12.04
C ILE A 211 15.67 3.12 -12.62
N ARG A 212 15.03 2.93 -13.78
CA ARG A 212 14.21 3.95 -14.45
C ARG A 212 12.91 3.35 -14.99
N PRO A 213 12.00 2.88 -14.12
CA PRO A 213 10.75 2.26 -14.57
C PRO A 213 9.88 3.26 -15.34
N LYS A 214 9.10 2.74 -16.28
CA LYS A 214 8.03 3.46 -16.98
C LYS A 214 6.77 3.53 -16.11
N ILE A 215 6.52 2.50 -15.30
CA ILE A 215 5.35 2.43 -14.42
C ILE A 215 5.75 1.94 -13.02
N VAL A 216 5.24 2.60 -11.99
CA VAL A 216 5.26 2.11 -10.61
C VAL A 216 3.84 1.80 -10.16
N VAL A 217 3.59 0.56 -9.77
CA VAL A 217 2.32 0.08 -9.23
C VAL A 217 2.39 0.09 -7.71
N VAL A 218 1.46 0.81 -7.08
CA VAL A 218 1.36 0.98 -5.63
C VAL A 218 0.07 0.31 -5.14
N TRP A 219 0.20 -0.60 -4.19
CA TRP A 219 -0.95 -1.23 -3.53
C TRP A 219 -0.68 -1.47 -2.05
N VAL A 220 -1.06 -0.49 -1.23
CA VAL A 220 -0.84 -0.49 0.21
C VAL A 220 -1.89 0.36 0.92
N GLY A 221 -2.27 -0.03 2.13
CA GLY A 221 -3.12 0.76 3.01
C GLY A 221 -4.05 -0.07 3.90
N THR A 222 -4.33 -1.31 3.52
CA THR A 222 -5.24 -2.21 4.28
C THR A 222 -4.69 -2.56 5.68
N ASN A 223 -3.37 -2.49 5.87
CA ASN A 223 -2.69 -2.76 7.15
C ASN A 223 -2.51 -1.54 8.04
N ASN A 224 -2.95 -0.35 7.60
CA ASN A 224 -2.88 0.87 8.42
C ASN A 224 -4.00 0.86 9.49
N HIS A 225 -4.02 -0.14 10.38
CA HIS A 225 -5.14 -0.43 11.28
C HIS A 225 -5.51 0.74 12.19
N SER A 226 -4.53 1.41 12.78
CA SER A 226 -4.70 2.52 13.74
C SER A 226 -4.92 3.90 13.11
N HIS A 227 -5.00 3.99 11.78
CA HIS A 227 -5.10 5.27 11.07
C HIS A 227 -6.52 5.51 10.51
N THR A 228 -6.94 6.77 10.42
CA THR A 228 -8.21 7.12 9.75
C THR A 228 -8.09 6.96 8.23
N ALA A 229 -9.22 6.95 7.51
CA ALA A 229 -9.21 6.87 6.04
C ALA A 229 -8.44 8.06 5.40
N GLU A 230 -8.57 9.25 5.97
CA GLU A 230 -7.90 10.48 5.53
C GLU A 230 -6.38 10.39 5.76
N GLN A 231 -5.96 9.83 6.90
CA GLN A 231 -4.54 9.60 7.18
C GLN A 231 -3.94 8.60 6.20
N VAL A 232 -4.61 7.47 5.94
CA VAL A 232 -4.16 6.47 4.95
C VAL A 232 -4.09 7.09 3.55
N THR A 233 -5.11 7.86 3.16
CA THR A 233 -5.10 8.62 1.90
C THR A 233 -3.90 9.57 1.83
N GLY A 234 -3.60 10.29 2.92
CA GLY A 234 -2.41 11.14 3.01
C GLY A 234 -1.10 10.37 2.86
N GLY A 235 -1.02 9.15 3.41
CA GLY A 235 0.12 8.24 3.23
C GLY A 235 0.29 7.80 1.77
N ILE A 236 -0.80 7.38 1.11
CA ILE A 236 -0.80 7.00 -0.31
C ILE A 236 -0.40 8.20 -1.18
N LYS A 237 -0.93 9.39 -0.91
CA LYS A 237 -0.54 10.63 -1.61
C LYS A 237 0.95 10.93 -1.44
N ALA A 238 1.50 10.75 -0.25
CA ALA A 238 2.92 10.93 0.01
C ALA A 238 3.78 9.95 -0.80
N ILE A 239 3.34 8.69 -0.92
CA ILE A 239 4.01 7.70 -1.78
C ILE A 239 4.00 8.17 -3.25
N VAL A 240 2.84 8.56 -3.79
CA VAL A 240 2.74 9.05 -5.18
C VAL A 240 3.64 10.27 -5.41
N GLN A 241 3.65 11.22 -4.47
CA GLN A 241 4.52 12.39 -4.53
C GLN A 241 6.01 12.03 -4.52
N LEU A 242 6.42 11.09 -3.67
CA LEU A 242 7.79 10.62 -3.60
C LEU A 242 8.20 9.91 -4.90
N VAL A 243 7.35 9.04 -5.43
CA VAL A 243 7.61 8.38 -6.71
C VAL A 243 7.76 9.41 -7.83
N ASN A 244 6.87 10.41 -7.92
CA ASN A 244 6.99 11.47 -8.92
C ASN A 244 8.26 12.32 -8.76
N LYS A 245 8.80 12.43 -7.53
CA LYS A 245 10.06 13.13 -7.27
C LYS A 245 11.27 12.30 -7.69
N LEU A 246 11.30 11.02 -7.32
CA LEU A 246 12.43 10.12 -7.57
C LEU A 246 12.46 9.61 -9.02
N GLN A 247 11.30 9.39 -9.61
CA GLN A 247 11.09 8.79 -10.93
C GLN A 247 10.09 9.64 -11.73
N PRO A 248 10.42 10.90 -12.08
CA PRO A 248 9.48 11.86 -12.69
C PRO A 248 8.93 11.43 -14.06
N GLN A 249 9.64 10.54 -14.76
CA GLN A 249 9.16 9.93 -16.01
C GLN A 249 8.10 8.84 -15.79
N ALA A 250 8.07 8.22 -14.61
CA ALA A 250 7.21 7.08 -14.36
C ALA A 250 5.75 7.53 -14.23
N ARG A 251 4.84 6.71 -14.75
CA ARG A 251 3.43 6.75 -14.39
C ARG A 251 3.23 5.98 -13.10
N VAL A 252 2.30 6.43 -12.26
CA VAL A 252 1.97 5.76 -10.99
C VAL A 252 0.58 5.15 -11.10
N VAL A 253 0.45 3.85 -10.88
CA VAL A 253 -0.85 3.19 -10.79
C VAL A 253 -1.11 2.86 -9.33
N VAL A 254 -2.19 3.40 -8.75
CA VAL A 254 -2.60 3.10 -7.38
C VAL A 254 -3.82 2.19 -7.41
N LEU A 255 -3.70 0.99 -6.87
CA LEU A 255 -4.83 0.07 -6.74
C LEU A 255 -5.70 0.45 -5.54
N GLY A 256 -7.01 0.33 -5.71
CA GLY A 256 -7.98 0.43 -4.63
C GLY A 256 -7.75 -0.67 -3.57
N LEU A 257 -7.99 -0.31 -2.32
CA LEU A 257 -8.03 -1.26 -1.21
C LEU A 257 -9.26 -2.16 -1.36
N LEU A 258 -9.03 -3.48 -1.38
CA LEU A 258 -10.10 -4.47 -1.48
C LEU A 258 -10.93 -4.54 -0.20
N PRO A 259 -12.18 -5.02 -0.29
CA PRO A 259 -12.96 -5.38 0.90
C PRO A 259 -12.29 -6.56 1.63
N ARG A 260 -12.55 -6.67 2.94
CA ARG A 260 -12.01 -7.73 3.81
C ARG A 260 -13.00 -8.15 4.89
N GLY A 261 -12.72 -9.25 5.56
CA GLY A 261 -13.58 -9.90 6.56
C GLY A 261 -14.77 -10.61 5.91
N GLN A 262 -15.25 -11.70 6.51
CA GLN A 262 -16.31 -12.53 5.91
C GLN A 262 -17.64 -11.77 5.75
N HIS A 263 -18.01 -10.96 6.74
CA HIS A 263 -19.28 -10.21 6.80
C HIS A 263 -19.04 -8.69 6.79
N PRO A 264 -20.09 -7.86 6.64
CA PRO A 264 -19.98 -6.40 6.76
C PRO A 264 -19.27 -5.99 8.06
N ASN A 265 -18.29 -5.11 7.95
CA ASN A 265 -17.48 -4.67 9.08
C ASN A 265 -16.85 -3.28 8.83
N PRO A 266 -16.39 -2.57 9.87
CA PRO A 266 -15.85 -1.21 9.74
C PRO A 266 -14.64 -1.07 8.81
N LEU A 267 -13.85 -2.13 8.59
CA LEU A 267 -12.70 -2.05 7.69
C LEU A 267 -13.12 -2.01 6.22
N ARG A 268 -14.26 -2.59 5.85
CA ARG A 268 -14.81 -2.43 4.48
C ARG A 268 -15.21 -0.98 4.22
N GLU A 269 -15.89 -0.36 5.19
CA GLU A 269 -16.27 1.05 5.15
C GLU A 269 -15.05 1.95 5.01
N LYS A 270 -14.05 1.75 5.89
CA LYS A 270 -12.78 2.48 5.85
C LYS A 270 -12.07 2.33 4.50
N ASN A 271 -11.93 1.11 4.00
CA ASN A 271 -11.25 0.87 2.71
C ASN A 271 -11.99 1.53 1.56
N ARG A 272 -13.34 1.50 1.55
CA ARG A 272 -14.15 2.22 0.56
C ARG A 272 -13.91 3.72 0.63
N GLN A 273 -13.92 4.31 1.83
CA GLN A 273 -13.66 5.73 2.02
C GLN A 273 -12.25 6.13 1.55
N VAL A 274 -11.23 5.31 1.84
CA VAL A 274 -9.87 5.51 1.29
C VAL A 274 -9.90 5.53 -0.24
N ASN A 275 -10.58 4.57 -0.87
CA ASN A 275 -10.67 4.49 -2.33
C ASN A 275 -11.33 5.73 -2.93
N GLU A 276 -12.43 6.22 -2.35
CA GLU A 276 -13.11 7.44 -2.78
C GLU A 276 -12.18 8.66 -2.70
N LEU A 277 -11.50 8.85 -1.57
CA LEU A 277 -10.59 9.97 -1.34
C LEU A 277 -9.35 9.91 -2.24
N VAL A 278 -8.75 8.73 -2.42
CA VAL A 278 -7.60 8.53 -3.32
C VAL A 278 -8.03 8.78 -4.77
N ARG A 279 -9.16 8.23 -5.22
CA ARG A 279 -9.70 8.45 -6.57
C ARG A 279 -9.88 9.94 -6.84
N ALA A 280 -10.50 10.67 -5.92
CA ALA A 280 -10.68 12.12 -6.02
C ALA A 280 -9.35 12.87 -6.07
N ALA A 281 -8.39 12.48 -5.23
CA ALA A 281 -7.07 13.11 -5.18
C ALA A 281 -6.23 12.89 -6.46
N LEU A 282 -6.43 11.77 -7.16
CA LEU A 282 -5.68 11.43 -8.38
C LEU A 282 -6.37 11.87 -9.68
N ALA A 283 -7.66 12.26 -9.64
CA ALA A 283 -8.43 12.61 -10.84
C ALA A 283 -7.80 13.72 -11.71
N GLY A 284 -7.09 14.68 -11.09
CA GLY A 284 -6.40 15.77 -11.78
C GLY A 284 -4.93 15.49 -12.11
N HIS A 285 -4.41 14.29 -11.81
CA HIS A 285 -2.99 14.01 -11.91
C HIS A 285 -2.67 13.28 -13.23
N PRO A 286 -2.02 13.92 -14.22
CA PRO A 286 -1.94 13.41 -15.60
C PRO A 286 -1.18 12.09 -15.74
N ARG A 287 -0.30 11.77 -14.79
CA ARG A 287 0.52 10.55 -14.76
C ARG A 287 0.22 9.62 -13.58
N ALA A 288 -0.84 9.90 -12.81
CA ALA A 288 -1.24 8.99 -11.73
C ALA A 288 -2.65 8.45 -12.01
N HIS A 289 -2.80 7.14 -11.92
CA HIS A 289 -4.00 6.42 -12.30
C HIS A 289 -4.52 5.63 -11.10
N PHE A 290 -5.76 5.89 -10.70
CA PHE A 290 -6.45 5.02 -9.75
C PHE A 290 -7.08 3.84 -10.50
N LEU A 291 -6.84 2.62 -10.02
CA LEU A 291 -7.46 1.41 -10.53
C LEU A 291 -8.30 0.74 -9.43
N ASP A 292 -9.61 0.71 -9.64
CA ASP A 292 -10.48 -0.19 -8.88
C ASP A 292 -10.44 -1.57 -9.53
N ALA A 293 -9.83 -2.54 -8.84
CA ALA A 293 -9.63 -3.89 -9.36
C ALA A 293 -10.55 -4.92 -8.70
N ASP A 294 -11.50 -4.49 -7.86
CA ASP A 294 -12.49 -5.37 -7.25
C ASP A 294 -13.54 -5.81 -8.31
N PRO A 295 -13.65 -7.10 -8.65
CA PRO A 295 -14.66 -7.61 -9.58
C PRO A 295 -16.06 -7.73 -8.96
N GLY A 296 -16.22 -7.40 -7.67
CA GLY A 296 -17.43 -7.64 -6.88
C GLY A 296 -17.27 -8.79 -5.89
N PHE A 297 -16.20 -8.78 -5.10
CA PHE A 297 -15.94 -9.82 -4.09
C PHE A 297 -17.00 -9.88 -2.97
N VAL A 298 -17.65 -8.76 -2.68
CA VAL A 298 -18.79 -8.72 -1.75
C VAL A 298 -20.05 -9.11 -2.51
N HIS A 299 -20.60 -10.28 -2.18
CA HIS A 299 -21.83 -10.78 -2.77
C HIS A 299 -23.06 -10.00 -2.26
N SER A 300 -24.22 -10.23 -2.88
CA SER A 300 -25.49 -9.59 -2.52
C SER A 300 -25.95 -9.86 -1.09
N ASP A 301 -25.52 -10.97 -0.49
CA ASP A 301 -25.78 -11.31 0.91
C ASP A 301 -24.79 -10.64 1.90
N GLY A 302 -23.88 -9.82 1.38
CA GLY A 302 -22.85 -9.12 2.14
C GLY A 302 -21.64 -9.99 2.50
N THR A 303 -21.56 -11.24 2.04
CA THR A 303 -20.45 -12.13 2.34
C THR A 303 -19.31 -12.02 1.31
N ILE A 304 -18.10 -12.40 1.72
CA ILE A 304 -16.98 -12.68 0.81
C ILE A 304 -16.73 -14.18 0.84
N SER A 305 -16.67 -14.81 -0.33
CA SER A 305 -16.36 -16.23 -0.45
C SER A 305 -14.90 -16.53 -0.08
N HIS A 306 -14.69 -17.60 0.70
CA HIS A 306 -13.35 -18.10 0.98
C HIS A 306 -12.65 -18.68 -0.27
N HIS A 307 -13.41 -18.95 -1.34
CA HIS A 307 -12.82 -19.32 -2.63
C HIS A 307 -12.12 -18.14 -3.31
N ASP A 308 -12.55 -16.91 -3.06
CA ASP A 308 -11.91 -15.70 -3.57
C ASP A 308 -10.83 -15.18 -2.62
N MET A 309 -11.12 -15.16 -1.32
CA MET A 309 -10.19 -14.76 -0.25
C MET A 309 -10.16 -15.80 0.87
N TYR A 310 -9.12 -16.64 0.90
CA TYR A 310 -9.10 -17.86 1.73
C TYR A 310 -9.14 -17.60 3.25
N ASP A 311 -8.75 -16.41 3.67
CA ASP A 311 -8.84 -15.91 5.05
C ASP A 311 -9.62 -14.59 5.14
N TYR A 312 -10.41 -14.28 4.10
CA TYR A 312 -11.17 -13.04 3.93
C TYR A 312 -10.30 -11.77 3.90
N LEU A 313 -9.01 -11.91 3.55
CA LEU A 313 -8.08 -10.80 3.32
C LEU A 313 -7.22 -11.06 2.09
N HIS A 314 -6.53 -12.18 2.08
CA HIS A 314 -5.61 -12.58 1.03
C HIS A 314 -6.34 -13.33 -0.07
N LEU A 315 -6.06 -12.94 -1.31
CA LEU A 315 -6.67 -13.54 -2.49
C LEU A 315 -6.16 -14.96 -2.71
N SER A 316 -7.07 -15.85 -3.10
CA SER A 316 -6.72 -17.14 -3.69
C SER A 316 -6.23 -16.94 -5.14
N ARG A 317 -5.80 -18.03 -5.79
CA ARG A 317 -5.56 -18.02 -7.25
C ARG A 317 -6.79 -17.55 -8.04
N LEU A 318 -7.99 -17.96 -7.61
CA LEU A 318 -9.24 -17.56 -8.24
C LEU A 318 -9.45 -16.06 -8.07
N GLY A 319 -9.29 -15.53 -6.84
CA GLY A 319 -9.43 -14.11 -6.55
C GLY A 319 -8.41 -13.23 -7.27
N TYR A 320 -7.16 -13.69 -7.42
CA TYR A 320 -6.13 -12.94 -8.16
C TYR A 320 -6.43 -12.82 -9.65
N THR A 321 -7.10 -13.81 -10.26
CA THR A 321 -7.31 -13.85 -11.71
C THR A 321 -7.98 -12.58 -12.28
N PRO A 322 -9.16 -12.13 -11.82
CA PRO A 322 -9.78 -10.91 -12.32
C PRO A 322 -8.98 -9.65 -11.98
N VAL A 323 -8.43 -9.57 -10.76
CA VAL A 323 -7.62 -8.42 -10.30
C VAL A 323 -6.40 -8.22 -11.21
N CYS A 324 -5.64 -9.29 -11.46
CA CYS A 324 -4.44 -9.25 -12.29
C CYS A 324 -4.78 -8.96 -13.75
N ARG A 325 -5.89 -9.46 -14.29
CA ARG A 325 -6.34 -9.14 -15.65
C ARG A 325 -6.66 -7.66 -15.81
N ALA A 326 -7.43 -7.08 -14.88
CA ALA A 326 -7.75 -5.66 -14.90
C ALA A 326 -6.49 -4.79 -14.85
N LEU A 327 -5.54 -5.13 -13.97
CA LEU A 327 -4.27 -4.44 -13.85
C LEU A 327 -3.41 -4.59 -15.11
N HIS A 328 -3.23 -5.80 -15.62
CA HIS A 328 -2.45 -6.07 -16.82
C HIS A 328 -2.98 -5.31 -18.04
N SER A 329 -4.31 -5.29 -18.24
CA SER A 329 -4.93 -4.49 -19.31
C SER A 329 -4.68 -2.99 -19.18
N LEU A 330 -4.62 -2.44 -17.95
CA LEU A 330 -4.23 -1.05 -17.75
C LEU A 330 -2.74 -0.85 -18.08
N LEU A 331 -1.85 -1.71 -17.57
CA LEU A 331 -0.41 -1.60 -17.80
C LEU A 331 -0.06 -1.62 -19.30
N LEU A 332 -0.63 -2.53 -20.07
CA LEU A 332 -0.40 -2.59 -21.52
C LEU A 332 -0.83 -1.29 -22.24
N ARG A 333 -1.97 -0.71 -21.87
CA ARG A 333 -2.42 0.58 -22.44
C ARG A 333 -1.45 1.70 -22.12
N LEU A 334 -0.95 1.77 -20.89
CA LEU A 334 -0.02 2.82 -20.47
C LEU A 334 1.36 2.66 -21.13
N LEU A 335 1.87 1.42 -21.22
CA LEU A 335 3.15 1.13 -21.90
C LEU A 335 3.08 1.44 -23.40
N ALA A 336 1.96 1.14 -24.07
CA ALA A 336 1.76 1.46 -25.48
C ALA A 336 1.74 2.98 -25.74
N GLN A 337 1.13 3.76 -24.83
CA GLN A 337 1.12 5.22 -24.95
C GLN A 337 2.51 5.85 -24.83
N ASP A 338 3.41 5.26 -24.04
CA ASP A 338 4.80 5.72 -23.94
C ASP A 338 5.61 5.37 -25.19
N GLN A 339 5.27 4.27 -25.89
CA GLN A 339 5.86 3.94 -27.20
C GLN A 339 5.30 4.81 -28.34
N GLY A 340 4.11 5.39 -28.17
CA GLY A 340 3.36 6.14 -29.17
C GLY A 340 3.71 7.63 -29.32
N GLN A 341 4.72 8.17 -28.63
CA GLN A 341 5.23 9.54 -28.88
C GLN A 341 6.01 9.68 -30.21
N GLY A 342 5.60 8.96 -31.26
CA GLY A 342 6.28 8.97 -32.56
C GLY A 342 5.55 8.35 -33.75
N ILE A 343 4.25 8.01 -33.67
CA ILE A 343 3.50 7.54 -34.85
C ILE A 343 2.12 8.22 -34.88
N PRO A 344 1.85 9.15 -35.82
CA PRO A 344 0.50 9.64 -36.06
C PRO A 344 -0.38 8.45 -36.48
N LEU A 345 -1.51 8.26 -35.81
CA LEU A 345 -2.55 7.35 -36.27
C LEU A 345 -3.00 7.82 -37.67
N PRO A 346 -3.16 6.91 -38.65
CA PRO A 346 -3.62 7.29 -39.97
C PRO A 346 -5.03 7.87 -39.86
N GLU A 347 -5.19 9.09 -40.36
CA GLU A 347 -6.48 9.74 -40.51
C GLU A 347 -7.39 8.85 -41.35
N THR A 348 -8.46 8.37 -40.74
CA THR A 348 -9.59 7.86 -41.52
C THR A 348 -10.26 9.06 -42.18
N THR A 349 -10.06 9.20 -43.48
CA THR A 349 -10.85 10.10 -44.34
C THR A 349 -11.44 9.30 -45.51
N PRO A 350 -12.58 9.75 -46.07
CA PRO A 350 -13.74 10.42 -45.47
C PRO A 350 -14.94 9.48 -45.27
#